data_AF-A0A127B478-F1
#
_entry.id   AF-A0A127B478-F1
#
_cell.length_a   1.000
_cell.length_b   1.000
_cell.length_c   1.000
_cell.angle_alpha   90.00
_cell.angle_beta   90.00
_cell.angle_gamma   90.00
#
_symmetry.space_group_name_H-M   'P 1'
#
loop_
_entity.id
_entity.type
_entity.pdbx_description
1 polymer ?
#
loop_
_entity_poly.entity_id
_entity_poly.type
_entity_poly.pdbx_seq_one_letter_code
_entity_poly.pdbx_strand_id
1 'polypeptide(L)'
;MTTSFAYDVLTLRDNKKYAKKEVKSNLRVVSVKVVNNTNAPIHLGKDCRLLMGEREIIPLDPAIASKKLNQGVPIYLLYSLLFLNITKQSGDGYASKTSTTSIPIGLPIAAGNMMVAGTANKIMRAELTGHNILNKTVGPGETVYGIVCLTESVTGKLKFDIIRAN
;
A
#
# COMPACT_ATOMS: atom_id res chain seq x y z
N MET A 1 -18.03 -22.40 7.19
CA MET A 1 -16.97 -21.66 6.46
C MET A 1 -15.73 -21.59 7.33
N THR A 2 -14.55 -21.80 6.77
CA THR A 2 -13.26 -21.68 7.49
C THR A 2 -12.49 -20.48 6.97
N THR A 3 -11.87 -19.72 7.86
CA THR A 3 -11.08 -18.54 7.49
C THR A 3 -9.70 -18.56 8.13
N SER A 4 -8.71 -18.01 7.43
CA SER A 4 -7.36 -17.80 7.94
C SER A 4 -6.88 -16.42 7.53
N PHE A 5 -6.16 -15.76 8.42
CA PHE A 5 -5.72 -14.38 8.24
C PHE A 5 -4.21 -14.29 8.40
N ALA A 6 -3.57 -13.51 7.54
CA ALA A 6 -2.17 -13.13 7.66
C ALA A 6 -2.08 -11.62 7.90
N TYR A 7 -1.33 -11.25 8.93
CA TYR A 7 -1.15 -9.87 9.39
C TYR A 7 0.21 -9.33 8.94
N ASP A 8 0.37 -8.00 9.02
CA ASP A 8 1.59 -7.28 8.65
C ASP A 8 2.12 -7.65 7.24
N VAL A 9 1.19 -7.94 6.31
CA VAL A 9 1.52 -8.49 4.98
C VAL A 9 2.42 -7.57 4.17
N LEU A 10 2.31 -6.26 4.38
CA LEU A 10 3.18 -5.28 3.75
C LEU A 10 4.61 -5.38 4.27
N THR A 11 4.79 -5.58 5.56
CA THR A 11 6.12 -5.79 6.18
C THR A 11 6.72 -7.11 5.72
N LEU A 12 5.93 -8.19 5.73
CA LEU A 12 6.36 -9.54 5.30
C LEU A 12 6.78 -9.59 3.82
N ARG A 13 6.29 -8.67 2.99
CA ARG A 13 6.62 -8.56 1.57
C ARG A 13 7.65 -7.46 1.26
N ASP A 14 8.38 -6.99 2.28
CA ASP A 14 9.40 -5.94 2.19
C ASP A 14 8.89 -4.59 1.63
N ASN A 15 7.59 -4.33 1.71
CA ASN A 15 6.97 -3.06 1.32
C ASN A 15 7.10 -2.01 2.43
N LYS A 16 8.32 -1.79 2.93
CA LYS A 16 8.63 -0.98 4.13
C LYS A 16 8.00 0.42 4.13
N LYS A 17 8.01 1.11 2.97
CA LYS A 17 7.40 2.45 2.84
C LYS A 17 5.88 2.40 3.06
N TYR A 18 5.21 1.40 2.51
CA TYR A 18 3.77 1.19 2.69
C TYR A 18 3.43 0.65 4.07
N ALA A 19 4.26 -0.22 4.65
CA ALA A 19 4.09 -0.68 6.03
C ALA A 19 4.18 0.50 7.03
N LYS A 20 5.12 1.42 6.84
CA LYS A 20 5.19 2.66 7.64
C LYS A 20 3.95 3.52 7.47
N LYS A 21 3.40 3.59 6.26
CA LYS A 21 2.17 4.34 5.96
C LYS A 21 0.93 3.68 6.57
N GLU A 22 0.86 2.36 6.57
CA GLU A 22 -0.18 1.58 7.22
C GLU A 22 -0.31 1.97 8.70
N VAL A 23 0.80 1.92 9.43
CA VAL A 23 0.85 2.34 10.84
C VAL A 23 0.51 3.83 10.99
N LYS A 24 1.11 4.71 10.18
CA LYS A 24 0.88 6.17 10.27
C LYS A 24 -0.57 6.57 9.99
N SER A 25 -1.27 5.82 9.15
CA SER A 25 -2.66 6.10 8.76
C SER A 25 -3.69 5.35 9.60
N ASN A 26 -3.26 4.63 10.64
CA ASN A 26 -4.10 3.74 11.45
C ASN A 26 -4.94 2.80 10.57
N LEU A 27 -4.30 2.19 9.57
CA LEU A 27 -4.90 1.20 8.70
C LEU A 27 -4.26 -0.15 8.96
N ARG A 28 -4.92 -1.23 8.55
CA ARG A 28 -4.33 -2.57 8.47
C ARG A 28 -4.74 -3.28 7.20
N VAL A 29 -3.77 -3.72 6.42
CA VAL A 29 -3.95 -4.57 5.25
C VAL A 29 -3.76 -6.01 5.72
N VAL A 30 -4.80 -6.81 5.58
CA VAL A 30 -4.81 -8.19 6.05
C VAL A 30 -5.09 -9.10 4.85
N SER A 31 -4.26 -10.12 4.66
CA SER A 31 -4.56 -11.15 3.67
C SER A 31 -5.49 -12.18 4.28
N VAL A 32 -6.48 -12.61 3.52
CA VAL A 32 -7.51 -13.53 3.95
C VAL A 32 -7.53 -14.73 3.02
N LYS A 33 -7.57 -15.92 3.61
CA LYS A 33 -7.98 -17.16 2.98
C LYS A 33 -9.37 -17.53 3.47
N VAL A 34 -10.29 -17.80 2.55
CA VAL A 34 -11.64 -18.28 2.87
C VAL A 34 -11.88 -19.61 2.18
N VAL A 35 -12.40 -20.58 2.93
CA VAL A 35 -12.84 -21.88 2.42
C VAL A 35 -14.33 -22.01 2.67
N ASN A 36 -15.09 -22.18 1.59
CA ASN A 36 -16.51 -22.42 1.70
C ASN A 36 -16.80 -23.91 1.92
N ASN A 37 -17.30 -24.24 3.11
CA ASN A 37 -17.70 -25.61 3.46
C ASN A 37 -19.23 -25.80 3.44
N THR A 38 -19.97 -24.85 2.88
CA THR A 38 -21.42 -24.98 2.71
C THR A 38 -21.74 -25.58 1.34
N ASN A 39 -23.01 -25.93 1.13
CA ASN A 39 -23.50 -26.50 -0.13
C ASN A 39 -23.98 -25.43 -1.13
N ALA A 40 -23.81 -24.14 -0.82
CA ALA A 40 -24.25 -23.03 -1.66
C ALA A 40 -23.12 -22.01 -1.88
N PRO A 41 -23.09 -21.31 -3.04
CA PRO A 41 -22.17 -20.20 -3.24
C PRO A 41 -22.40 -19.07 -2.23
N ILE A 42 -21.33 -18.45 -1.75
CA ILE A 42 -21.38 -17.34 -0.78
C ILE A 42 -20.66 -16.12 -1.36
N HIS A 43 -21.34 -14.98 -1.44
CA HIS A 43 -20.73 -13.69 -1.77
C HIS A 43 -20.24 -12.97 -0.51
N LEU A 44 -18.93 -12.84 -0.33
CA LEU A 44 -18.34 -12.43 0.96
C LEU A 44 -18.70 -11.01 1.40
N GLY A 45 -18.94 -10.07 0.47
CA GLY A 45 -19.37 -8.71 0.82
C GLY A 45 -20.88 -8.53 1.02
N LYS A 46 -21.70 -9.55 0.73
CA LYS A 46 -23.18 -9.44 0.78
C LYS A 46 -23.77 -10.41 1.81
N ASP A 47 -23.23 -11.62 1.86
CA ASP A 47 -23.77 -12.73 2.65
C ASP A 47 -22.98 -12.93 3.96
N CYS A 48 -21.86 -12.24 4.14
CA CYS A 48 -21.02 -12.33 5.33
C CYS A 48 -20.76 -10.96 5.97
N ARG A 49 -20.56 -10.97 7.28
CA ARG A 49 -19.99 -9.87 8.07
C ARG A 49 -18.58 -10.23 8.53
N LEU A 50 -17.72 -9.23 8.65
CA LEU A 50 -16.40 -9.39 9.25
C LEU A 50 -16.49 -9.03 10.73
N LEU A 51 -16.08 -9.96 11.58
CA LEU A 51 -16.05 -9.78 13.03
C LEU A 51 -14.61 -9.76 13.53
N MET A 52 -14.34 -8.94 14.55
CA MET A 52 -13.13 -8.97 15.35
C MET A 52 -13.51 -9.27 16.80
N GLY A 53 -13.24 -10.50 17.23
CA GLY A 53 -13.87 -11.06 18.43
C GLY A 53 -15.38 -11.15 18.23
N GLU A 54 -16.15 -10.47 19.06
CA GLU A 54 -17.62 -10.42 19.00
C GLU A 54 -18.16 -9.13 18.35
N ARG A 55 -17.28 -8.18 17.99
CA ARG A 55 -17.70 -6.92 17.37
C ARG A 55 -17.63 -7.02 15.84
N GLU A 56 -18.67 -6.55 15.18
CA GLU A 56 -18.66 -6.34 13.75
C GLU A 56 -17.79 -5.14 13.35
N ILE A 57 -16.93 -5.36 12.37
CA ILE A 57 -16.05 -4.34 11.81
C ILE A 57 -16.39 -4.14 10.34
N ILE A 58 -16.44 -2.88 9.92
CA ILE A 58 -16.69 -2.51 8.54
C ILE A 58 -15.34 -2.35 7.85
N PRO A 59 -15.01 -3.20 6.86
CA PRO A 59 -13.80 -3.01 6.08
C PRO A 59 -13.79 -1.67 5.35
N LEU A 60 -12.60 -1.09 5.23
CA LEU A 60 -12.39 0.09 4.42
C LEU A 60 -12.40 -0.27 2.93
N ASP A 61 -13.07 0.56 2.14
CA ASP A 61 -13.00 0.49 0.68
C ASP A 61 -11.52 0.52 0.21
N PRO A 62 -11.09 -0.45 -0.64
CA PRO A 62 -9.69 -0.55 -1.06
C PRO A 62 -9.19 0.69 -1.82
N ALA A 63 -10.07 1.39 -2.55
CA ALA A 63 -9.72 2.60 -3.28
C ALA A 63 -9.50 3.79 -2.33
N ILE A 64 -10.17 3.84 -1.19
CA ILE A 64 -9.89 4.80 -0.11
C ILE A 64 -8.62 4.41 0.64
N ALA A 65 -8.45 3.12 0.98
CA ALA A 65 -7.26 2.60 1.64
C ALA A 65 -5.99 2.91 0.84
N SER A 66 -6.00 2.67 -0.48
CA SER A 66 -4.86 2.95 -1.36
C SER A 66 -4.46 4.42 -1.32
N LYS A 67 -5.43 5.35 -1.33
CA LYS A 67 -5.16 6.79 -1.28
C LYS A 67 -4.47 7.19 0.03
N LYS A 68 -4.89 6.62 1.16
CA LYS A 68 -4.26 6.87 2.47
C LYS A 68 -2.84 6.27 2.54
N LEU A 69 -2.61 5.14 1.90
CA LEU A 69 -1.32 4.45 1.87
C LEU A 69 -0.30 5.02 0.86
N ASN A 70 -0.72 5.93 -0.02
CA ASN A 70 0.16 6.48 -1.06
C ASN A 70 1.49 7.04 -0.52
N GLN A 71 2.56 6.72 -1.25
CA GLN A 71 3.84 7.38 -1.11
C GLN A 71 3.70 8.86 -1.49
N GLY A 72 4.36 9.73 -0.73
CA GLY A 72 4.38 11.16 -1.04
C GLY A 72 5.22 11.40 -2.30
N VAL A 73 4.59 11.82 -3.38
CA VAL A 73 5.26 12.17 -4.65
C VAL A 73 5.82 13.60 -4.62
N PRO A 74 5.07 14.63 -4.15
CA PRO A 74 5.54 16.02 -4.24
C PRO A 74 6.82 16.30 -3.45
N ILE A 75 7.11 15.54 -2.40
CA ILE A 75 8.32 15.74 -1.59
C ILE A 75 9.60 15.53 -2.42
N TYR A 76 9.55 14.68 -3.45
CA TYR A 76 10.69 14.45 -4.32
C TYR A 76 10.99 15.65 -5.24
N LEU A 77 10.05 16.59 -5.39
CA LEU A 77 10.30 17.83 -6.12
C LEU A 77 11.37 18.68 -5.44
N LEU A 78 11.57 18.56 -4.13
CA LEU A 78 12.66 19.26 -3.43
C LEU A 78 14.04 18.89 -3.94
N TYR A 79 14.21 17.69 -4.52
CA TYR A 79 15.47 17.33 -5.17
C TYR A 79 15.78 18.24 -6.35
N SER A 80 14.78 18.86 -7.01
CA SER A 80 15.01 19.79 -8.14
C SER A 80 15.90 20.99 -7.78
N LEU A 81 15.97 21.35 -6.50
CA LEU A 81 16.78 22.44 -5.99
C LEU A 81 18.27 22.08 -5.86
N LEU A 82 18.65 20.81 -6.13
CA LEU A 82 20.03 20.36 -6.02
C LEU A 82 20.85 20.75 -7.26
N PHE A 83 21.91 21.52 -7.02
CA PHE A 83 22.91 21.87 -8.02
C PHE A 83 24.28 21.30 -7.62
N LEU A 84 24.98 20.71 -8.58
CA LEU A 84 26.39 20.38 -8.46
C LEU A 84 27.20 21.59 -8.91
N ASN A 85 27.96 22.18 -7.99
CA ASN A 85 28.85 23.29 -8.30
C ASN A 85 30.27 22.77 -8.53
N ILE A 86 30.79 22.94 -9.73
CA ILE A 86 32.16 22.60 -10.09
C ILE A 86 32.96 23.89 -10.16
N THR A 87 33.86 24.07 -9.20
CA THR A 87 34.76 25.22 -9.16
C THR A 87 36.09 24.84 -9.79
N LYS A 88 36.54 25.61 -10.77
CA LYS A 88 37.87 25.51 -11.37
C LYS A 88 38.68 26.74 -11.00
N GLN A 89 39.89 26.50 -10.53
CA GLN A 89 40.88 27.55 -10.28
C GLN A 89 41.99 27.39 -11.31
N SER A 90 42.37 28.48 -11.95
CA SER A 90 43.46 28.52 -12.93
C SER A 90 44.25 29.81 -12.73
N GLY A 91 45.58 29.72 -12.67
CA GLY A 91 46.44 30.87 -12.44
C GLY A 91 47.88 30.59 -12.84
N ASP A 92 48.58 31.62 -13.30
CA ASP A 92 49.94 31.55 -13.85
C ASP A 92 50.94 32.30 -12.95
N GLY A 93 50.83 32.10 -11.62
CA GLY A 93 51.69 32.71 -10.60
C GLY A 93 51.38 34.18 -10.22
N TYR A 94 50.79 34.98 -11.12
CA TYR A 94 50.55 36.42 -10.88
C TYR A 94 49.07 36.83 -10.76
N ALA A 95 48.14 35.98 -11.21
CA ALA A 95 46.69 36.18 -11.03
C ALA A 95 45.98 34.82 -10.93
N SER A 96 45.02 34.71 -9.99
CA SER A 96 44.14 33.55 -9.88
C SER A 96 42.77 33.88 -10.45
N LYS A 97 42.29 33.08 -11.42
CA LYS A 97 40.93 33.16 -11.94
C LYS A 97 40.13 31.97 -11.43
N THR A 98 39.01 32.27 -10.78
CA THR A 98 38.04 31.26 -10.31
C THR A 98 36.83 31.29 -11.23
N SER A 99 36.42 30.12 -11.72
CA SER A 99 35.17 29.95 -12.47
C SER A 99 34.35 28.84 -11.83
N THR A 100 33.05 29.07 -11.66
CA THR A 100 32.11 28.09 -11.12
C THR A 100 31.08 27.75 -12.18
N THR A 101 30.88 26.46 -12.43
CA THR A 101 29.80 25.93 -13.26
C THR A 101 28.80 25.19 -12.38
N SER A 102 27.53 25.60 -12.42
CA SER A 102 26.44 24.97 -11.67
C SER A 102 25.62 24.06 -12.59
N ILE A 103 25.54 22.78 -12.25
CA ILE A 103 24.80 21.76 -13.02
C ILE A 103 23.55 21.35 -12.23
N PRO A 104 22.33 21.49 -12.77
CA PRO A 104 21.08 21.17 -12.07
C PRO A 104 20.82 19.65 -12.04
N ILE A 105 21.65 18.91 -11.30
CA ILE A 105 21.53 17.44 -11.15
C ILE A 105 20.26 17.01 -10.40
N GLY A 106 19.62 17.95 -9.71
CA GLY A 106 18.43 17.73 -8.93
C GLY A 106 17.19 17.35 -9.73
N LEU A 107 17.04 17.93 -10.93
CA LEU A 107 15.89 17.69 -11.80
C LEU A 107 15.72 16.22 -12.20
N PRO A 108 16.76 15.53 -12.75
CA PRO A 108 16.61 14.11 -13.09
C PRO A 108 16.38 13.23 -11.85
N ILE A 109 16.96 13.57 -10.69
CA ILE A 109 16.73 12.84 -9.43
C ILE A 109 15.27 12.98 -8.98
N ALA A 110 14.73 14.19 -9.01
CA ALA A 110 13.33 14.47 -8.69
C ALA A 110 12.39 13.66 -9.60
N ALA A 111 12.60 13.77 -10.91
CA ALA A 111 11.80 13.06 -11.92
C ALA A 111 11.82 11.54 -11.70
N GLY A 112 13.01 10.95 -11.52
CA GLY A 112 13.17 9.52 -11.28
C GLY A 112 12.40 9.04 -10.05
N ASN A 113 12.56 9.71 -8.91
CA ASN A 113 11.85 9.32 -7.69
C ASN A 113 10.33 9.50 -7.79
N MET A 114 9.87 10.59 -8.42
CA MET A 114 8.44 10.86 -8.62
C MET A 114 7.80 9.79 -9.49
N MET A 115 8.45 9.37 -10.57
CA MET A 115 7.97 8.29 -11.44
C MET A 115 7.86 6.97 -10.67
N VAL A 116 8.90 6.57 -9.95
CA VAL A 116 8.89 5.32 -9.17
C VAL A 116 7.78 5.33 -8.12
N ALA A 117 7.66 6.41 -7.33
CA ALA A 117 6.62 6.52 -6.32
C ALA A 117 5.20 6.58 -6.92
N GLY A 118 5.03 7.29 -8.04
CA GLY A 118 3.76 7.37 -8.77
C GLY A 118 3.31 6.01 -9.32
N THR A 119 4.22 5.27 -9.95
CA THR A 119 3.95 3.91 -10.46
C THR A 119 3.64 2.94 -9.32
N ALA A 120 4.44 2.96 -8.25
CA ALA A 120 4.20 2.11 -7.08
C ALA A 120 2.82 2.36 -6.46
N ASN A 121 2.37 3.63 -6.38
CA ASN A 121 1.03 3.97 -5.89
C ASN A 121 -0.09 3.42 -6.79
N LYS A 122 0.10 3.43 -8.12
CA LYS A 122 -0.85 2.84 -9.07
C LYS A 122 -0.93 1.32 -8.90
N ILE A 123 0.21 0.65 -8.78
CA ILE A 123 0.27 -0.80 -8.55
C ILE A 123 -0.41 -1.17 -7.22
N MET A 124 -0.06 -0.47 -6.14
CA MET A 124 -0.67 -0.71 -4.83
C MET A 124 -2.20 -0.56 -4.86
N ARG A 125 -2.70 0.46 -5.56
CA ARG A 125 -4.14 0.62 -5.77
C ARG A 125 -4.73 -0.58 -6.50
N ALA A 126 -4.13 -0.98 -7.63
CA ALA A 126 -4.59 -2.10 -8.43
C ALA A 126 -4.62 -3.42 -7.62
N GLU A 127 -3.59 -3.68 -6.82
CA GLU A 127 -3.50 -4.84 -5.94
C GLU A 127 -4.62 -4.86 -4.89
N LEU A 128 -4.81 -3.75 -4.16
CA LEU A 128 -5.85 -3.67 -3.14
C LEU A 128 -7.26 -3.81 -3.74
N THR A 129 -7.52 -3.17 -4.90
CA THR A 129 -8.84 -3.22 -5.53
C THR A 129 -9.10 -4.56 -6.22
N GLY A 130 -8.11 -5.11 -6.91
CA GLY A 130 -8.23 -6.34 -7.70
C GLY A 130 -8.27 -7.59 -6.82
N HIS A 131 -7.62 -7.56 -5.66
CA HIS A 131 -7.63 -8.65 -4.69
C HIS A 131 -8.59 -8.42 -3.52
N ASN A 132 -9.52 -7.47 -3.60
CA ASN A 132 -10.51 -7.25 -2.55
C ASN A 132 -11.35 -8.51 -2.31
N ILE A 133 -11.23 -9.10 -1.12
CA ILE A 133 -11.92 -10.35 -0.77
C ILE A 133 -13.44 -10.18 -0.77
N LEU A 134 -13.94 -8.97 -0.47
CA LEU A 134 -15.38 -8.70 -0.33
C LEU A 134 -16.14 -8.72 -1.67
N ASN A 135 -15.43 -8.61 -2.79
CA ASN A 135 -16.00 -8.69 -4.12
C ASN A 135 -15.99 -10.12 -4.68
N LYS A 136 -15.60 -11.11 -3.88
CA LYS A 136 -15.51 -12.51 -4.31
C LYS A 136 -16.73 -13.30 -3.90
N THR A 137 -17.18 -14.15 -4.83
CA THR A 137 -18.10 -15.25 -4.57
C THR A 137 -17.29 -16.53 -4.46
N VAL A 138 -17.61 -17.37 -3.49
CA VAL A 138 -16.91 -18.62 -3.20
C VAL A 138 -17.90 -19.77 -3.37
N GLY A 139 -17.64 -20.66 -4.34
CA GLY A 139 -18.47 -21.84 -4.58
C GLY A 139 -18.31 -22.91 -3.49
N PRO A 140 -19.22 -23.90 -3.42
CA PRO A 140 -19.11 -25.02 -2.48
C PRO A 140 -17.77 -25.75 -2.60
N GLY A 141 -17.06 -25.93 -1.47
CA GLY A 141 -15.75 -26.57 -1.41
C GLY A 141 -14.58 -25.71 -1.92
N GLU A 142 -14.85 -24.52 -2.47
CA GLU A 142 -13.81 -23.67 -3.06
C GLU A 142 -12.99 -22.94 -1.98
N THR A 143 -11.72 -22.72 -2.29
CA THR A 143 -10.82 -21.86 -1.52
C THR A 143 -10.47 -20.61 -2.31
N VAL A 144 -10.72 -19.44 -1.74
CA VAL A 144 -10.29 -18.16 -2.32
C VAL A 144 -9.34 -17.41 -1.41
N TYR A 145 -8.50 -16.58 -2.02
CA TYR A 145 -7.58 -15.67 -1.34
C TYR A 145 -7.90 -14.23 -1.72
N GLY A 146 -7.66 -13.31 -0.80
CA GLY A 146 -7.81 -11.89 -1.07
C GLY A 146 -7.23 -11.03 0.04
N ILE A 147 -7.59 -9.76 -0.02
CA ILE A 147 -7.12 -8.71 0.86
C ILE A 147 -8.35 -8.00 1.43
N VAL A 148 -8.26 -7.66 2.71
CA VAL A 148 -9.18 -6.74 3.38
C VAL A 148 -8.40 -5.60 4.01
N CYS A 149 -8.92 -4.38 3.88
CA CYS A 149 -8.35 -3.19 4.50
C CYS A 149 -9.20 -2.82 5.71
N LEU A 150 -8.59 -2.56 6.86
CA LEU A 150 -9.26 -2.21 8.12
C LEU A 150 -8.83 -0.82 8.56
N THR A 151 -9.72 -0.08 9.23
CA THR A 151 -9.45 1.28 9.77
C THR A 151 -8.97 1.29 11.21
N GLU A 152 -8.59 0.12 11.72
CA GLU A 152 -8.25 -0.07 13.11
C GLU A 152 -7.21 -1.18 13.26
N SER A 153 -6.49 -1.14 14.38
CA SER A 153 -5.53 -2.19 14.72
C SER A 153 -6.26 -3.48 15.05
N VAL A 154 -5.70 -4.60 14.60
CA VAL A 154 -6.26 -5.92 14.89
C VAL A 154 -5.89 -6.32 16.31
N THR A 155 -6.84 -6.22 17.23
CA THR A 155 -6.66 -6.55 18.65
C THR A 155 -7.32 -7.87 19.05
N GLY A 156 -8.07 -8.48 18.15
CA GLY A 156 -8.78 -9.74 18.38
C GLY A 156 -8.77 -10.64 17.17
N LYS A 157 -9.29 -11.86 17.34
CA LYS A 157 -9.40 -12.84 16.25
C LYS A 157 -10.39 -12.35 15.20
N LEU A 158 -9.94 -12.28 13.95
CA LEU A 158 -10.84 -12.02 12.82
C LEU A 158 -11.59 -13.29 12.43
N LYS A 159 -12.86 -13.15 12.08
CA LYS A 159 -13.69 -14.21 11.48
C LYS A 159 -14.68 -13.61 10.49
N PHE A 160 -14.93 -14.28 9.37
CA PHE A 160 -16.14 -14.02 8.60
C PHE A 160 -17.27 -14.88 9.18
N ASP A 161 -18.43 -14.27 9.34
CA ASP A 161 -19.64 -14.91 9.84
C ASP A 161 -20.77 -14.74 8.81
N ILE A 162 -21.54 -15.80 8.57
CA ILE A 162 -22.57 -15.83 7.52
C ILE A 162 -23.85 -15.21 8.09
N ILE A 163 -24.38 -14.18 7.42
CA ILE A 163 -25.60 -13.48 7.82
C ILE A 163 -26.84 -14.14 7.20
N ARG A 164 -26.71 -14.66 5.98
CA ARG A 164 -27.76 -15.39 5.28
C ARG A 164 -27.22 -16.73 4.78
N ALA A 165 -27.69 -17.81 5.37
CA ALA A 165 -27.71 -19.12 4.72
C ALA A 165 -29.10 -19.25 4.10
N ASN A 166 -29.21 -18.97 2.80
CA ASN A 166 -30.33 -19.51 2.02
C ASN A 166 -29.97 -20.95 1.64
#